data_AF-A0A953KWP0-F1
#
_entry.id   AF-A0A953KWP0-F1
#
_cell.length_a   1.000
_cell.length_b   1.000
_cell.length_c   1.000
_cell.angle_alpha   90.00
_cell.angle_beta   90.00
_cell.angle_gamma   90.00
#
_symmetry.space_group_name_H-M   'P 1'
#
loop_
_entity.id
_entity.type
_entity.pdbx_description
1 polymer ?
#
loop_
_entity_poly.entity_id
_entity_poly.type
_entity_poly.pdbx_seq_one_letter_code
_entity_poly.pdbx_strand_id
1 'polypeptide(L)'
;MAVDRCICNNVPFAEALLLARQRGCTTVAQLQAFSALGTNCGRCIPYMQFALLTGQNDLPVLDDATQQELRAAAGVTVSRGKA
;
A
#
# COMPACT_ATOMS: atom_id res chain seq x y z
N MET A 1 5.46 -16.91 -1.51
CA MET A 1 4.88 -16.01 -2.53
C MET A 1 4.92 -14.62 -1.95
N ALA A 2 5.68 -13.71 -2.54
CA ALA A 2 5.83 -12.36 -2.04
C ALA A 2 4.69 -11.45 -2.54
N VAL A 3 4.41 -10.40 -1.79
CA VAL A 3 3.47 -9.35 -2.16
C VAL A 3 4.27 -8.17 -2.67
N ASP A 4 4.23 -7.96 -3.99
CA ASP A 4 5.04 -6.96 -4.70
C ASP A 4 4.22 -5.88 -5.42
N ARG A 5 2.89 -6.00 -5.41
CA ARG A 5 1.99 -5.12 -6.19
C ARG A 5 0.57 -5.04 -5.65
N CYS A 6 -0.13 -3.99 -6.07
CA CYS A 6 -1.57 -3.94 -6.06
C CYS A 6 -2.13 -4.79 -7.22
N ILE A 7 -2.72 -5.94 -6.92
CA ILE A 7 -3.25 -6.86 -7.96
C ILE A 7 -4.42 -6.22 -8.73
N CYS A 8 -5.33 -5.54 -8.04
CA CYS A 8 -6.54 -4.98 -8.66
C CYS A 8 -6.24 -3.97 -9.77
N ASN A 9 -5.21 -3.14 -9.58
CA ASN A 9 -4.86 -2.05 -10.50
C ASN A 9 -3.49 -2.29 -11.17
N ASN A 10 -2.92 -3.48 -11.00
CA ASN A 10 -1.60 -3.89 -11.48
C ASN A 10 -0.49 -2.84 -11.26
N VAL A 11 -0.41 -2.29 -10.04
CA VAL A 11 0.60 -1.27 -9.68
C VAL A 11 1.73 -1.93 -8.87
N PRO A 12 2.96 -2.05 -9.41
CA PRO A 12 4.10 -2.56 -8.67
C PRO A 12 4.51 -1.63 -7.52
N PHE A 13 4.89 -2.18 -6.37
CA PHE A 13 5.36 -1.40 -5.24
C PHE A 13 6.66 -0.66 -5.55
N ALA A 14 7.53 -1.22 -6.40
CA ALA A 14 8.74 -0.54 -6.86
C ALA A 14 8.42 0.80 -7.56
N GLU A 15 7.42 0.80 -8.45
CA GLU A 15 6.96 2.00 -9.15
C GLU A 15 6.28 2.98 -8.18
N ALA A 16 5.43 2.45 -7.30
CA ALA A 16 4.74 3.24 -6.28
C ALA A 16 5.72 3.92 -5.32
N LEU A 17 6.82 3.25 -4.93
CA LEU A 17 7.89 3.83 -4.11
C LEU A 17 8.67 4.91 -4.84
N LEU A 18 8.98 4.70 -6.12
CA LEU A 18 9.64 5.72 -6.93
C LEU A 18 8.78 6.98 -7.02
N LEU A 19 7.48 6.82 -7.29
CA LEU A 19 6.52 7.91 -7.32
C LEU A 19 6.41 8.61 -5.96
N ALA A 20 6.34 7.84 -4.86
CA ALA A 20 6.29 8.39 -3.51
C ALA A 20 7.52 9.27 -3.22
N ARG A 21 8.73 8.82 -3.60
CA ARG A 21 9.96 9.61 -3.45
C ARG A 21 9.94 10.89 -4.29
N GLN A 22 9.48 10.80 -5.54
CA GLN A 22 9.40 11.97 -6.43
C GLN A 22 8.38 13.02 -5.95
N ARG A 23 7.32 12.60 -5.27
CA ARG A 23 6.23 13.47 -4.82
C ARG A 23 6.28 13.81 -3.33
N GLY A 24 7.23 13.24 -2.57
CA GLY A 24 7.33 13.41 -1.12
C GLY A 24 6.21 12.74 -0.33
N CYS A 25 5.61 11.66 -0.87
CA CYS A 25 4.54 10.93 -0.18
C CYS A 25 5.14 10.01 0.91
N THR A 26 4.55 10.06 2.10
CA THR A 26 4.93 9.22 3.27
C THR A 26 3.79 8.31 3.72
N THR A 27 2.59 8.51 3.17
CA THR A 27 1.42 7.68 3.45
C THR A 27 0.75 7.20 2.16
N VAL A 28 0.02 6.09 2.25
CA VAL A 28 -0.75 5.58 1.10
C VAL A 28 -1.81 6.58 0.65
N ALA A 29 -2.46 7.29 1.58
CA ALA A 29 -3.43 8.33 1.25
C ALA A 29 -2.85 9.44 0.38
N GLN A 30 -1.62 9.89 0.66
CA GLN A 30 -0.93 10.86 -0.20
C GLN A 30 -0.61 10.28 -1.58
N LEU A 31 -0.17 9.01 -1.63
CA LEU A 31 0.20 8.34 -2.87
C LEU A 31 -1.01 8.12 -3.80
N GLN A 32 -2.21 7.94 -3.23
CA GLN A 32 -3.47 7.79 -3.97
C GLN A 32 -3.85 9.01 -4.80
N ALA A 33 -3.33 10.19 -4.49
CA ALA A 33 -3.52 11.37 -5.33
C ALA A 33 -2.79 11.25 -6.69
N PHE A 34 -1.82 10.34 -6.81
CA PHE A 34 -0.98 10.17 -7.98
C PHE A 34 -1.01 8.75 -8.58
N SER A 35 -1.66 7.80 -7.89
CA SER A 35 -1.69 6.38 -8.27
C SER A 35 -3.05 5.76 -7.94
N ALA A 36 -3.47 4.78 -8.75
CA ALA A 36 -4.66 3.97 -8.45
C ALA A 36 -4.42 2.94 -7.31
N LEU A 37 -3.25 2.92 -6.67
CA LEU A 37 -2.95 1.93 -5.64
C LEU A 37 -3.94 1.99 -4.46
N GLY A 38 -4.52 0.85 -4.08
CA GLY A 38 -5.38 0.75 -2.90
C GLY A 38 -6.76 1.39 -3.05
N THR A 39 -7.16 1.85 -4.23
CA THR A 39 -8.48 2.49 -4.47
C THR A 39 -9.61 1.51 -4.78
N ASN A 40 -9.28 0.23 -5.04
CA ASN A 40 -10.27 -0.82 -5.35
C ASN A 40 -10.58 -1.69 -4.10
N CYS A 41 -9.90 -2.84 -3.92
CA CYS A 41 -10.17 -3.72 -2.77
C CYS A 41 -9.49 -3.27 -1.47
N GLY A 42 -8.50 -2.38 -1.55
CA GLY A 42 -7.74 -1.87 -0.41
C GLY A 42 -6.82 -2.89 0.30
N ARG A 43 -6.73 -4.16 -0.12
CA ARG A 43 -5.92 -5.19 0.57
C ARG A 43 -4.41 -4.94 0.52
N CYS A 44 -3.93 -4.26 -0.52
CA CYS A 44 -2.51 -3.90 -0.68
C CYS A 44 -2.06 -2.73 0.20
N ILE A 45 -2.99 -2.00 0.85
CA ILE A 45 -2.67 -0.80 1.63
C ILE A 45 -1.68 -1.05 2.77
N PRO A 46 -1.86 -2.05 3.66
CA PRO A 46 -0.88 -2.29 4.72
C PRO A 46 0.50 -2.63 4.16
N TYR A 47 0.57 -3.43 3.10
CA TYR A 47 1.82 -3.76 2.41
C TYR A 47 2.50 -2.53 1.81
N MET A 48 1.74 -1.64 1.16
CA MET A 48 2.30 -0.41 0.62
C MET A 48 2.75 0.54 1.73
N GLN A 49 2.03 0.61 2.85
CA GLN A 49 2.47 1.41 3.99
C GLN A 49 3.77 0.86 4.58
N PHE A 50 3.92 -0.47 4.68
CA PHE A 50 5.18 -1.09 5.07
C PHE A 50 6.31 -0.78 4.08
N ALA A 51 6.02 -0.86 2.77
CA ALA A 51 6.97 -0.51 1.73
C ALA A 51 7.42 0.95 1.84
N LEU A 52 6.52 1.88 2.14
CA LEU A 52 6.86 3.30 2.35
C LEU A 52 7.79 3.50 3.56
N LEU A 53 7.59 2.73 4.64
CA LEU A 53 8.39 2.82 5.86
C LEU A 53 9.78 2.18 5.71
N THR A 54 9.87 1.06 5.01
CA THR A 54 11.10 0.25 4.93
C THR A 54 11.88 0.42 3.63
N GLY A 55 11.23 0.95 2.58
CA GLY A 55 11.75 1.00 1.22
C GLY A 55 11.78 -0.37 0.50
N GLN A 56 11.26 -1.44 1.10
CA GLN A 56 11.18 -2.77 0.49
C GLN A 56 9.95 -2.88 -0.44
N ASN A 57 10.11 -3.59 -1.57
CA ASN A 57 9.04 -3.79 -2.57
C ASN A 57 8.70 -5.26 -2.85
N ASP A 58 9.39 -6.20 -2.21
CA ASP A 58 9.10 -7.64 -2.18
C ASP A 58 8.88 -8.01 -0.72
N LEU A 59 7.62 -8.23 -0.34
CA LEU A 59 7.23 -8.38 1.05
C LEU A 59 6.72 -9.79 1.35
N PRO A 60 7.04 -10.38 2.52
CA PRO A 60 6.35 -11.57 2.97
C PRO A 60 4.87 -11.26 3.23
N VAL A 61 4.04 -12.30 3.28
CA VAL A 61 2.67 -12.15 3.79
C VAL A 61 2.76 -11.71 5.24
N LEU A 62 2.23 -10.53 5.53
CA LEU A 62 2.21 -9.96 6.88
C LEU A 62 1.11 -10.63 7.69
N ASP A 63 1.34 -10.83 8.99
CA ASP A 63 0.30 -11.32 9.90
C ASP A 63 -0.82 -10.28 10.09
N ASP A 64 -1.97 -10.73 10.60
CA ASP A 64 -3.17 -9.91 10.72
C ASP A 64 -2.98 -8.70 11.64
N ALA A 65 -2.20 -8.83 12.73
CA ALA A 65 -1.96 -7.74 13.67
C ALA A 65 -1.14 -6.63 12.99
N THR A 66 -0.02 -7.01 12.34
CA THR A 66 0.82 -6.10 11.56
C THR A 66 0.01 -5.41 10.44
N GLN A 67 -0.84 -6.16 9.72
CA GLN A 67 -1.69 -5.57 8.68
C GLN A 67 -2.68 -4.54 9.25
N GLN A 68 -3.26 -4.79 10.42
CA GLN A 68 -4.20 -3.87 11.05
C GLN A 68 -3.52 -2.56 11.49
N GLU A 69 -2.31 -2.65 12.06
CA GLU A 69 -1.51 -1.49 12.47
C GLU A 69 -1.10 -0.63 11.28
N LEU A 70 -0.55 -1.23 10.23
CA LEU A 70 -0.12 -0.53 9.03
C LEU A 70 -1.30 0.11 8.30
N ARG A 71 -2.46 -0.56 8.28
CA ARG A 71 -3.68 0.02 7.71
C ARG A 71 -4.12 1.25 8.49
N ALA A 72 -4.01 1.25 9.82
CA ALA A 72 -4.32 2.44 10.62
C ALA A 72 -3.34 3.59 10.33
N ALA A 73 -2.05 3.27 10.13
CA ALA A 73 -1.01 4.25 9.79
C ALA A 73 -1.10 4.79 8.35
N ALA A 74 -1.80 4.09 7.45
CA ALA A 74 -1.85 4.42 6.02
C ALA A 74 -2.61 5.71 5.69
N GLY A 75 -3.37 6.26 6.64
CA GLY A 75 -4.18 7.47 6.45
C GLY A 75 -5.38 7.27 5.53
N VAL A 76 -5.76 6.02 5.21
CA VAL A 76 -6.87 5.70 4.31
C VAL A 76 -8.06 5.16 5.11
N THR A 77 -9.24 5.75 4.93
CA THR A 77 -10.51 5.20 5.39
C THR A 77 -11.04 4.20 4.36
N VAL A 78 -10.60 2.95 4.43
CA VAL A 78 -11.20 1.90 3.58
C VAL A 78 -12.54 1.48 4.18
N SER A 79 -13.62 1.97 3.59
CA SER A 79 -14.94 1.35 3.70
C SER A 79 -14.79 -0.10 3.25
N ARG A 80 -14.98 -1.07 4.15
CA ARG A 80 -14.93 -2.51 3.80
C ARG A 80 -15.87 -2.78 2.62
N GLY A 81 -15.32 -2.86 1.41
CA GLY A 81 -16.04 -3.37 0.23
C GLY A 81 -16.33 -4.84 0.45
N LYS A 82 -17.60 -5.22 0.26
CA LYS A 82 -18.23 -6.48 0.68
C LYS A 82 -17.38 -7.74 0.46
N ALA A 83 -17.55 -8.65 1.43
CA ALA A 83 -17.18 -10.07 1.36
C ALA A 83 -17.71 -10.75 0.08
#